data_AF-A0A9X2BF34-F1
#
_entry.id   AF-A0A9X2BF34-F1
#
_cell.length_a   1.000
_cell.length_b   1.000
_cell.length_c   1.000
_cell.angle_alpha   90.00
_cell.angle_beta   90.00
_cell.angle_gamma   90.00
#
_symmetry.space_group_name_H-M   'P 1'
#
loop_
_entity.id
_entity.type
_entity.pdbx_description
1 polymer ?
#
loop_
_entity_poly.entity_id
_entity_poly.type
_entity_poly.pdbx_seq_one_letter_code
_entity_poly.pdbx_strand_id
1 'polypeptide(L)'
;MKTFLITILTSGITSGIVLGLYRHFLSRNIESYKNTLLYDLQRKVHDFQLFAAKKHEKYADLYSTLHVATDELLNFTSWFKEYPSFQGYTEKELDNYLEQHNLIQTHKSRIKSLWESDKWAMQSELHKIIDWNKRSEADRLRLIAYQNYSQSLIYQSKDVAKICEEITQKHVELILDFDLLNELEPNEKKEVRKKIESHKNELRTLREELHKVMQSELTIGYYEKSNE
;
A
#
# COMPACT_ATOMS: atom_id res chain seq x y z
N MET A 1 71.60 27.30 43.56
CA MET A 1 70.45 26.36 43.59
C MET A 1 69.20 26.93 42.92
N LYS A 2 68.75 28.16 43.25
CA LYS A 2 67.58 28.80 42.59
C LYS A 2 67.73 28.99 41.06
N THR A 3 68.93 29.33 40.58
CA THR A 3 69.20 29.56 39.15
C THR A 3 69.19 28.28 38.32
N PHE A 4 69.70 27.17 38.86
CA PHE A 4 69.75 25.87 38.18
C PHE A 4 68.34 25.25 38.03
N LEU A 5 67.46 25.46 39.03
CA LEU A 5 66.06 25.06 38.97
C LEU A 5 65.26 25.85 37.91
N ILE A 6 65.54 27.14 37.75
CA ILE A 6 64.90 28.00 36.74
C ILE A 6 65.39 27.62 35.33
N THR A 7 66.68 27.31 35.15
CA THR A 7 67.23 26.88 33.85
C THR A 7 66.73 25.50 33.41
N ILE A 8 66.45 24.59 34.35
CA ILE A 8 65.82 23.30 34.03
C ILE A 8 64.35 23.50 33.63
N LEU A 9 63.63 24.42 34.29
CA LEU A 9 62.26 24.81 33.93
C LEU A 9 62.18 25.51 32.56
N THR A 10 63.19 26.28 32.15
CA THR A 10 63.27 26.97 30.84
C THR A 10 64.03 26.20 29.77
N SER A 11 64.51 24.98 30.07
CA SER A 11 65.27 24.16 29.12
C SER A 11 64.36 23.63 28.01
N GLY A 12 64.88 23.53 26.78
CA GLY A 12 64.12 22.98 25.64
C GLY A 12 63.56 21.56 25.87
N ILE A 13 64.05 20.84 26.89
CA ILE A 13 63.60 19.51 27.28
C ILE A 13 62.23 19.57 27.96
N THR A 14 62.00 20.48 28.92
CA THR A 14 60.70 20.63 29.58
C THR A 14 59.65 21.15 28.61
N SER A 15 59.99 22.11 27.77
CA SER A 15 59.13 22.59 26.68
C SER A 15 58.79 21.48 25.68
N GLY A 16 59.75 20.62 25.33
CA GLY A 16 59.54 19.47 24.45
C GLY A 16 58.60 18.41 25.05
N ILE A 17 58.73 18.12 26.34
CA ILE A 17 57.85 17.19 27.07
C ILE A 17 56.42 17.75 27.14
N VAL A 18 56.26 19.03 27.47
CA VAL A 18 54.95 19.70 27.52
C VAL A 18 54.30 19.73 26.14
N LEU A 19 55.04 20.07 25.08
CA LEU A 19 54.55 20.02 23.70
C LEU A 19 54.18 18.59 23.25
N GLY A 20 54.95 17.59 23.66
CA GLY A 20 54.68 16.18 23.38
C GLY A 20 53.40 15.69 24.06
N LEU A 21 53.23 15.99 25.35
CA LEU A 21 52.01 15.67 26.10
C LEU A 21 50.79 16.42 25.56
N TYR A 22 50.94 17.70 25.21
CA TYR A 22 49.88 18.50 24.61
C TYR A 22 49.47 17.95 23.24
N ARG A 23 50.43 17.60 22.37
CA ARG A 23 50.16 16.92 21.09
C ARG A 23 49.50 15.56 21.29
N HIS A 24 49.96 14.76 22.25
CA HIS A 24 49.36 13.46 22.54
C HIS A 24 47.90 13.61 23.01
N PHE A 25 47.64 14.52 23.96
CA PHE A 25 46.28 14.81 24.45
C PHE A 25 45.36 15.31 23.32
N LEU A 26 45.84 16.24 22.49
CA LEU A 26 45.10 16.70 21.31
C LEU A 26 44.84 15.56 20.33
N SER A 27 45.85 14.77 19.99
CA SER A 27 45.69 13.64 19.06
C SER A 27 44.68 12.62 19.57
N ARG A 28 44.70 12.30 20.87
CA ARG A 28 43.77 11.35 21.48
C ARG A 28 42.34 11.89 21.49
N ASN A 29 42.16 13.18 21.76
CA ASN A 29 40.83 13.81 21.74
C ASN A 29 40.29 13.93 20.31
N ILE A 30 41.14 14.27 19.35
CA ILE A 30 40.78 14.31 17.92
C ILE A 30 40.41 12.90 17.43
N GLU A 31 41.17 11.88 17.81
CA GLU A 31 40.92 10.50 17.43
C GLU A 31 39.64 9.95 18.09
N SER A 32 39.41 10.27 19.37
CA SER A 32 38.15 9.98 20.04
C SER A 32 36.96 10.66 19.34
N TYR A 33 37.08 11.93 18.97
CA TYR A 33 36.01 12.66 18.27
C TYR A 33 35.75 12.07 16.88
N LYS A 34 36.82 11.76 16.13
CA LYS A 34 36.75 11.09 14.83
C LYS A 34 36.03 9.74 14.94
N ASN A 35 36.38 8.94 15.95
CA ASN A 35 35.74 7.64 16.16
C ASN A 35 34.26 7.78 16.49
N THR A 36 33.88 8.71 17.39
CA THR A 36 32.47 8.99 17.68
C THR A 36 31.69 9.43 16.45
N LEU A 37 32.27 10.33 15.64
CA LEU A 37 31.66 10.77 14.39
C LEU A 37 31.49 9.61 13.40
N LEU A 38 32.50 8.74 13.30
CA LEU A 38 32.49 7.59 12.40
C LEU A 38 31.43 6.56 12.83
N TYR A 39 31.29 6.29 14.13
CA TYR A 39 30.23 5.43 14.65
C TYR A 39 28.83 6.02 14.43
N ASP A 40 28.65 7.33 14.62
CA ASP A 40 27.37 8.00 14.37
C ASP A 40 26.99 7.97 12.89
N LEU A 41 27.97 8.19 11.99
CA LEU A 41 27.79 8.03 10.54
C LEU A 41 27.41 6.59 10.17
N GLN A 42 28.11 5.59 10.70
CA GLN A 42 27.80 4.18 10.45
C GLN A 42 26.37 3.83 10.90
N ARG A 43 25.96 4.28 12.10
CA ARG A 43 24.59 4.11 12.59
C ARG A 43 23.57 4.74 11.65
N LYS A 44 23.78 6.00 11.26
CA LYS A 44 22.87 6.71 10.34
C LYS A 44 22.75 6.02 8.99
N VAL A 45 23.86 5.53 8.43
CA VAL A 45 23.86 4.76 7.18
C VAL A 45 23.08 3.47 7.35
N HIS A 46 23.27 2.75 8.46
CA HIS A 46 22.52 1.52 8.74
C HIS A 46 21.02 1.78 8.89
N ASP A 47 20.63 2.81 9.66
CA ASP A 47 19.24 3.20 9.84
C ASP A 47 18.59 3.60 8.50
N PHE A 48 19.33 4.33 7.65
CA PHE A 48 18.88 4.68 6.31
C PHE A 48 18.69 3.45 5.43
N GLN A 49 19.61 2.49 5.46
CA GLN A 49 19.48 1.23 4.72
C GLN A 49 18.25 0.43 5.17
N LEU A 50 18.01 0.34 6.47
CA LEU A 50 16.85 -0.35 7.02
C LEU A 50 15.54 0.35 6.60
N PHE A 51 15.51 1.68 6.69
CA PHE A 51 14.38 2.48 6.23
C PHE A 51 14.11 2.29 4.73
N ALA A 52 15.15 2.38 3.90
CA ALA A 52 15.03 2.21 2.46
C ALA A 52 14.51 0.80 2.12
N ALA A 53 15.09 -0.25 2.71
CA ALA A 53 14.63 -1.62 2.50
C ALA A 53 13.15 -1.80 2.87
N LYS A 54 12.71 -1.25 4.01
CA LYS A 54 11.31 -1.29 4.43
C LYS A 54 10.39 -0.46 3.52
N LYS A 55 10.87 0.67 3.01
CA LYS A 55 10.15 1.47 2.01
C LYS A 55 9.89 0.67 0.73
N HIS A 56 10.90 0.00 0.19
CA HIS A 56 10.75 -0.85 -1.00
C HIS A 56 9.71 -1.97 -0.79
N GLU A 57 9.79 -2.68 0.34
CA GLU A 57 8.84 -3.72 0.73
C GLU A 57 7.40 -3.15 0.80
N LYS A 58 7.23 -2.05 1.55
CA LYS A 58 5.91 -1.46 1.78
C LYS A 58 5.31 -0.83 0.54
N TYR A 59 6.11 -0.26 -0.35
CA TYR A 59 5.61 0.31 -1.61
C TYR A 59 5.05 -0.79 -2.52
N ALA A 60 5.75 -1.93 -2.63
CA ALA A 60 5.28 -3.06 -3.43
C ALA A 60 3.96 -3.62 -2.87
N ASP A 61 3.90 -3.87 -1.56
CA ASP A 61 2.69 -4.35 -0.88
C ASP A 61 1.52 -3.37 -1.06
N LEU A 62 1.77 -2.09 -0.82
CA LEU A 62 0.75 -1.03 -0.91
C LEU A 62 0.20 -0.93 -2.33
N TYR A 63 1.08 -0.84 -3.33
CA TYR A 63 0.67 -0.79 -4.73
C TYR A 63 -0.16 -2.02 -5.11
N SER A 64 0.30 -3.22 -4.76
CA SER A 64 -0.40 -4.47 -5.05
C SER A 64 -1.80 -4.51 -4.43
N THR A 65 -1.93 -4.17 -3.15
CA THR A 65 -3.22 -4.21 -2.46
C THR A 65 -4.21 -3.18 -3.01
N LEU A 66 -3.77 -1.95 -3.30
CA LEU A 66 -4.61 -0.93 -3.93
C LEU A 66 -5.01 -1.32 -5.36
N HIS A 67 -4.10 -1.94 -6.11
CA HIS A 67 -4.35 -2.40 -7.47
C HIS A 67 -5.45 -3.47 -7.50
N VAL A 68 -5.30 -4.52 -6.68
CA VAL A 68 -6.28 -5.61 -6.56
C VAL A 68 -7.64 -5.08 -6.09
N ALA A 69 -7.67 -4.24 -5.07
CA ALA A 69 -8.92 -3.65 -4.58
C ALA A 69 -9.60 -2.80 -5.66
N THR A 70 -8.84 -2.04 -6.45
CA THR A 70 -9.40 -1.24 -7.54
C THR A 70 -9.97 -2.13 -8.63
N ASP A 71 -9.25 -3.17 -9.07
CA ASP A 71 -9.73 -4.05 -10.14
C ASP A 71 -11.02 -4.77 -9.75
N GLU A 72 -11.10 -5.28 -8.51
CA GLU A 72 -12.34 -5.91 -8.03
C GLU A 72 -13.50 -4.93 -7.93
N LEU A 73 -13.25 -3.67 -7.55
CA LEU A 73 -14.27 -2.62 -7.58
C LEU A 73 -14.72 -2.29 -9.01
N LEU A 74 -13.80 -2.19 -9.96
CA LEU A 74 -14.13 -1.96 -11.37
C LEU A 74 -14.94 -3.12 -11.96
N ASN A 75 -14.59 -4.37 -11.60
CA ASN A 75 -15.32 -5.57 -12.01
C ASN A 75 -16.72 -5.62 -11.41
N PHE A 76 -16.84 -5.40 -10.10
CA PHE A 76 -18.13 -5.37 -9.39
C PHE A 76 -19.07 -4.30 -9.97
N THR A 77 -18.53 -3.11 -10.24
CA THR A 77 -19.30 -1.97 -10.77
C THR A 77 -19.44 -1.97 -12.29
N SER A 78 -19.01 -3.02 -12.99
CA SER A 78 -19.16 -3.14 -14.45
C SER A 78 -20.63 -3.14 -14.87
N TRP A 79 -20.93 -2.44 -15.98
CA TRP A 79 -22.26 -2.45 -16.59
C TRP A 79 -22.60 -3.79 -17.24
N PHE A 80 -21.58 -4.50 -17.70
CA PHE A 80 -21.71 -5.82 -18.32
C PHE A 80 -21.24 -6.84 -17.32
N LYS A 81 -22.20 -7.58 -16.76
CA LYS A 81 -21.95 -8.68 -15.83
C LYS A 81 -22.18 -10.00 -16.56
N GLU A 82 -21.15 -10.84 -16.54
CA GLU A 82 -21.27 -12.21 -17.00
C GLU A 82 -21.78 -13.08 -15.84
N TYR A 83 -22.87 -13.81 -16.10
CA TYR A 83 -23.39 -14.81 -15.17
C TYR A 83 -23.48 -16.16 -15.86
N PRO A 84 -23.25 -17.26 -15.11
CA PRO A 84 -23.56 -18.59 -15.60
C PRO A 84 -25.06 -18.71 -15.94
N SER A 85 -25.34 -19.45 -17.00
CA SER A 85 -26.70 -19.93 -17.29
C SER A 85 -26.93 -21.24 -16.55
N PHE A 86 -27.90 -21.26 -15.64
CA PHE A 86 -28.25 -22.44 -14.86
C PHE A 86 -29.38 -23.26 -15.50
N GLN A 87 -29.91 -22.84 -16.66
CA GLN A 87 -31.01 -23.50 -17.36
C GLN A 87 -30.68 -24.95 -17.75
N GLY A 88 -29.44 -25.18 -18.20
CA GLY A 88 -28.96 -26.49 -18.67
C GLY A 88 -28.32 -27.36 -17.59
N TYR A 89 -28.27 -26.90 -16.34
CA TYR A 89 -27.65 -27.66 -15.26
C TYR A 89 -28.51 -28.87 -14.88
N THR A 90 -27.85 -29.94 -14.46
CA THR A 90 -28.46 -31.01 -13.68
C THR A 90 -28.54 -30.60 -12.21
N GLU A 91 -29.41 -31.26 -11.44
CA GLU A 91 -29.51 -31.03 -9.99
C GLU A 91 -28.16 -31.24 -9.28
N LYS A 92 -27.39 -32.26 -9.69
CA LYS A 92 -26.06 -32.53 -9.15
C LYS A 92 -25.06 -31.42 -9.45
N GLU A 93 -25.11 -30.82 -10.64
CA GLU A 93 -24.25 -29.68 -11.00
C GLU A 93 -24.62 -28.42 -10.24
N LEU A 94 -25.92 -28.19 -10.02
CA LEU A 94 -26.38 -27.10 -9.15
C LEU A 94 -25.89 -27.31 -7.72
N ASP A 95 -26.04 -28.51 -7.16
CA ASP A 95 -25.58 -28.81 -5.80
C ASP A 95 -24.08 -28.59 -5.64
N ASN A 96 -23.28 -29.08 -6.61
CA ASN A 96 -21.85 -28.82 -6.61
C ASN A 96 -21.53 -27.32 -6.65
N TYR A 97 -22.25 -26.55 -7.46
CA TYR A 97 -22.09 -25.09 -7.52
C TYR A 97 -22.41 -24.43 -6.17
N LEU A 98 -23.54 -24.79 -5.56
CA LEU A 98 -23.96 -24.22 -4.26
C LEU A 98 -22.99 -24.56 -3.13
N GLU A 99 -22.38 -25.75 -3.15
CA GLU A 99 -21.35 -26.14 -2.19
C GLU A 99 -20.03 -25.39 -2.40
N GLN A 100 -19.58 -25.22 -3.64
CA GLN A 100 -18.34 -24.48 -3.95
C GLN A 100 -18.42 -23.00 -3.52
N HIS A 101 -19.60 -22.41 -3.55
CA HIS A 101 -19.82 -21.01 -3.20
C HIS A 101 -20.20 -20.77 -1.73
N ASN A 102 -20.08 -21.79 -0.85
CA ASN A 102 -20.28 -21.69 0.60
C ASN A 102 -21.55 -20.93 1.04
N LEU A 103 -22.65 -21.13 0.30
CA LEU A 103 -23.90 -20.43 0.59
C LEU A 103 -24.53 -20.91 1.90
N ILE A 104 -25.18 -20.01 2.63
CA ILE A 104 -25.92 -20.35 3.85
C ILE A 104 -27.05 -21.33 3.50
N GLN A 105 -27.29 -22.32 4.37
CA GLN A 105 -28.27 -23.39 4.14
C GLN A 105 -29.67 -22.86 3.78
N THR A 106 -30.11 -21.76 4.39
CA THR A 106 -31.39 -21.11 4.05
C THR A 106 -31.47 -20.69 2.58
N HIS A 107 -30.37 -20.12 2.03
CA HIS A 107 -30.31 -19.77 0.60
C HIS A 107 -30.30 -21.02 -0.26
N LYS A 108 -29.51 -22.05 0.10
CA LYS A 108 -29.47 -23.33 -0.62
C LYS A 108 -30.86 -23.97 -0.72
N SER A 109 -31.59 -24.07 0.39
CA SER A 109 -32.94 -24.62 0.41
C SER A 109 -33.92 -23.82 -0.44
N ARG A 110 -33.82 -22.49 -0.43
CA ARG A 110 -34.65 -21.62 -1.28
C ARG A 110 -34.35 -21.84 -2.76
N ILE A 111 -33.07 -21.93 -3.13
CA ILE A 111 -32.64 -22.18 -4.52
C ILE A 111 -33.18 -23.53 -5.00
N LYS A 112 -33.06 -24.58 -4.20
CA LYS A 112 -33.59 -25.92 -4.52
C LYS A 112 -35.12 -25.91 -4.69
N SER A 113 -35.84 -25.22 -3.81
CA SER A 113 -37.30 -25.08 -3.96
C SER A 113 -37.69 -24.33 -5.25
N LEU A 114 -36.93 -23.29 -5.62
CA LEU A 114 -37.13 -22.58 -6.88
C LEU A 114 -36.71 -23.42 -8.09
N TRP A 115 -35.71 -24.30 -7.96
CA TRP A 115 -35.29 -25.19 -9.03
C TRP A 115 -36.41 -26.10 -9.52
N GLU A 116 -37.21 -26.63 -8.59
CA GLU A 116 -38.32 -27.52 -8.87
C GLU A 116 -39.58 -26.77 -9.37
N SER A 117 -39.76 -25.51 -8.96
CA SER A 117 -40.98 -24.74 -9.23
C SER A 117 -40.83 -23.72 -10.37
N ASP A 118 -39.79 -22.89 -10.34
CA ASP A 118 -39.54 -21.82 -11.30
C ASP A 118 -38.03 -21.59 -11.49
N LYS A 119 -37.48 -22.19 -12.55
CA LYS A 119 -36.07 -22.06 -12.91
C LYS A 119 -35.64 -20.63 -13.23
N TRP A 120 -36.54 -19.76 -13.70
CA TRP A 120 -36.20 -18.36 -13.97
C TRP A 120 -36.05 -17.57 -12.68
N ALA A 121 -36.98 -17.76 -11.73
CA ALA A 121 -36.88 -17.16 -10.40
C ALA A 121 -35.63 -17.67 -9.65
N MET A 122 -35.31 -18.96 -9.76
CA MET A 122 -34.10 -19.57 -9.23
C MET A 122 -32.84 -18.88 -9.77
N GLN A 123 -32.75 -18.72 -11.08
CA GLN A 123 -31.60 -18.08 -11.74
C GLN A 123 -31.45 -16.62 -11.31
N SER A 124 -32.55 -15.87 -11.21
CA SER A 124 -32.55 -14.49 -10.71
C SER A 124 -32.04 -14.42 -9.27
N GLU A 125 -32.46 -15.34 -8.40
CA GLU A 125 -31.99 -15.39 -7.02
C GLU A 125 -30.50 -15.74 -6.91
N LEU A 126 -30.01 -16.68 -7.73
CA LEU A 126 -28.58 -16.98 -7.84
C LEU A 126 -27.77 -15.75 -8.26
N HIS A 127 -28.23 -15.02 -9.27
CA HIS A 127 -27.53 -13.82 -9.75
C HIS A 127 -27.43 -12.74 -8.66
N LYS A 128 -28.48 -12.55 -7.86
CA LYS A 128 -28.44 -11.63 -6.70
C LYS A 128 -27.42 -12.06 -5.66
N ILE A 129 -27.35 -13.35 -5.35
CA ILE A 129 -26.37 -13.89 -4.39
C ILE A 129 -24.95 -13.70 -4.91
N ILE A 130 -24.71 -13.98 -6.21
CA ILE A 130 -23.41 -13.75 -6.86
C ILE A 130 -23.02 -12.27 -6.76
N ASP A 131 -23.95 -11.36 -7.04
CA ASP A 131 -23.72 -9.92 -6.94
C ASP A 131 -23.38 -9.47 -5.52
N TRP A 132 -24.12 -9.98 -4.54
CA TRP A 132 -23.86 -9.69 -3.13
C TRP A 132 -22.48 -10.18 -2.69
N ASN A 133 -22.09 -11.40 -3.10
CA ASN A 133 -20.76 -11.95 -2.84
C ASN A 133 -19.66 -11.09 -3.49
N LYS A 134 -19.82 -10.69 -4.75
CA LYS A 134 -18.88 -9.81 -5.46
C LYS A 134 -18.74 -8.45 -4.74
N ARG A 135 -19.86 -7.85 -4.32
CA ARG A 135 -19.86 -6.61 -3.53
C ARG A 135 -19.08 -6.78 -2.22
N SER A 136 -19.38 -7.84 -1.48
CA SER A 136 -18.75 -8.11 -0.18
C SER A 136 -17.25 -8.33 -0.32
N GLU A 137 -16.82 -9.02 -1.37
CA GLU A 137 -15.40 -9.26 -1.64
C GLU A 137 -14.66 -7.98 -2.03
N ALA A 138 -15.26 -7.17 -2.91
CA ALA A 138 -14.69 -5.88 -3.29
C ALA A 138 -14.53 -4.94 -2.06
N ASP A 139 -15.52 -4.88 -1.17
CA ASP A 139 -15.44 -4.08 0.05
C ASP A 139 -14.40 -4.63 1.04
N ARG A 140 -14.28 -5.95 1.18
CA ARG A 140 -13.24 -6.60 1.98
C ARG A 140 -11.85 -6.21 1.51
N LEU A 141 -11.61 -6.28 0.20
CA LEU A 141 -10.32 -5.91 -0.41
C LEU A 141 -10.02 -4.41 -0.26
N ARG A 142 -11.03 -3.55 -0.42
CA ARG A 142 -10.92 -2.11 -0.13
C ARG A 142 -10.47 -1.86 1.31
N LEU A 143 -11.07 -2.54 2.29
CA LEU A 143 -10.68 -2.40 3.69
C LEU A 143 -9.24 -2.86 3.94
N ILE A 144 -8.81 -3.96 3.32
CA ILE A 144 -7.42 -4.45 3.40
C ILE A 144 -6.45 -3.42 2.80
N ALA A 145 -6.78 -2.85 1.63
CA ALA A 145 -5.96 -1.83 1.00
C ALA A 145 -5.84 -0.57 1.86
N TYR A 146 -6.95 -0.12 2.46
CA TYR A 146 -6.96 1.02 3.39
C TYR A 146 -6.12 0.74 4.65
N GLN A 147 -6.23 -0.45 5.23
CA GLN A 147 -5.41 -0.85 6.38
C GLN A 147 -3.92 -0.84 6.03
N ASN A 148 -3.55 -1.38 4.87
CA ASN A 148 -2.17 -1.39 4.42
C ASN A 148 -1.64 0.03 4.15
N TYR A 149 -2.45 0.89 3.52
CA TYR A 149 -2.16 2.32 3.37
C TYR A 149 -1.87 2.98 4.73
N SER A 150 -2.78 2.82 5.70
CA SER A 150 -2.64 3.42 7.03
C SER A 150 -1.39 2.92 7.77
N GLN A 151 -1.10 1.62 7.71
CA GLN A 151 0.05 1.01 8.38
C GLN A 151 1.40 1.38 7.75
N SER A 152 1.40 1.71 6.46
CA SER A 152 2.63 2.04 5.72
C SER A 152 2.93 3.53 5.64
N LEU A 153 2.08 4.41 6.20
CA LEU A 153 2.21 5.88 6.15
C LEU A 153 3.60 6.40 6.51
N ILE A 154 4.26 5.82 7.52
CA ILE A 154 5.59 6.26 7.97
C ILE A 154 6.71 6.06 6.93
N TYR A 155 6.47 5.20 5.93
CA TYR A 155 7.41 4.90 4.86
C TYR A 155 7.09 5.65 3.56
N GLN A 156 5.92 6.32 3.50
CA GLN A 156 5.44 7.01 2.31
C GLN A 156 5.98 8.44 2.26
N SER A 157 6.26 8.92 1.04
CA SER A 157 6.39 10.35 0.80
C SER A 157 5.03 11.04 0.93
N LYS A 158 5.02 12.37 1.03
CA LYS A 158 3.78 13.15 1.04
C LYS A 158 2.95 12.94 -0.23
N ASP A 159 3.61 12.82 -1.38
CA ASP A 159 2.95 12.67 -2.67
C ASP A 159 2.31 11.29 -2.79
N VAL A 160 3.05 10.23 -2.42
CA VAL A 160 2.50 8.85 -2.37
C VAL A 160 1.32 8.77 -1.41
N ALA A 161 1.45 9.35 -0.20
CA ALA A 161 0.39 9.31 0.79
C ALA A 161 -0.88 10.02 0.32
N LYS A 162 -0.74 11.17 -0.34
CA LYS A 162 -1.85 11.91 -0.92
C LYS A 162 -2.56 11.13 -2.02
N ILE A 163 -1.82 10.56 -2.97
CA ILE A 163 -2.43 9.78 -4.06
C ILE A 163 -3.14 8.53 -3.50
N CYS A 164 -2.55 7.85 -2.52
CA CYS A 164 -3.18 6.70 -1.87
C CYS A 164 -4.48 7.09 -1.13
N GLU A 165 -4.47 8.22 -0.42
CA GLU A 165 -5.67 8.78 0.22
C GLU A 165 -6.78 9.02 -0.80
N GLU A 166 -6.47 9.71 -1.90
CA GLU A 166 -7.41 9.98 -3.00
C GLU A 166 -7.97 8.68 -3.59
N ILE A 167 -7.15 7.66 -3.83
CA ILE A 167 -7.61 6.34 -4.31
C ILE A 167 -8.59 5.72 -3.30
N THR A 168 -8.24 5.67 -2.02
CA THR A 168 -9.09 5.05 -0.99
C THR A 168 -10.42 5.78 -0.81
N GLN A 169 -10.42 7.12 -0.93
CA GLN A 169 -11.65 7.91 -0.93
C GLN A 169 -12.51 7.59 -2.16
N LYS A 170 -11.90 7.53 -3.34
CA LYS A 170 -12.61 7.19 -4.59
C LYS A 170 -13.19 5.79 -4.59
N HIS A 171 -12.55 4.82 -3.92
CA HIS A 171 -13.14 3.50 -3.71
C HIS A 171 -14.46 3.59 -2.94
N VAL A 172 -14.52 4.40 -1.88
CA VAL A 172 -15.73 4.58 -1.07
C VAL A 172 -16.82 5.29 -1.89
N GLU A 173 -16.48 6.39 -2.56
CA GLU A 173 -17.41 7.14 -3.41
C GLU A 173 -18.02 6.23 -4.49
N LEU A 174 -17.21 5.41 -5.15
CA LEU A 174 -17.66 4.48 -6.19
C LEU A 174 -18.66 3.44 -5.67
N ILE A 175 -18.39 2.82 -4.50
CA ILE A 175 -19.33 1.86 -3.90
C ILE A 175 -20.65 2.54 -3.57
N LEU A 176 -20.61 3.70 -2.92
CA LEU A 176 -21.81 4.42 -2.48
C LEU A 176 -22.69 4.83 -3.66
N ASP A 177 -22.10 5.42 -4.70
CA ASP A 177 -22.84 5.82 -5.89
C ASP A 177 -23.40 4.60 -6.64
N PHE A 178 -22.68 3.47 -6.65
CA PHE A 178 -23.15 2.24 -7.28
C PHE A 178 -24.29 1.58 -6.49
N ASP A 179 -24.22 1.57 -5.16
CA ASP A 179 -25.31 1.07 -4.31
C ASP A 179 -26.56 1.96 -4.47
N LEU A 180 -26.39 3.28 -4.47
CA LEU A 180 -27.48 4.25 -4.69
C LEU A 180 -28.19 4.03 -6.03
N LEU A 181 -27.45 3.67 -7.10
CA LEU A 181 -28.03 3.43 -8.42
C LEU A 181 -29.14 2.35 -8.42
N ASN A 182 -29.06 1.39 -7.51
CA ASN A 182 -30.05 0.33 -7.37
C ASN A 182 -31.36 0.82 -6.75
N GLU A 183 -31.32 1.92 -5.99
CA GLU A 183 -32.46 2.48 -5.25
C GLU A 183 -33.19 3.58 -6.02
N LEU A 184 -32.57 4.16 -7.06
CA LEU A 184 -33.11 5.28 -7.82
C LEU A 184 -34.14 4.87 -8.90
N GLU A 185 -35.01 5.82 -9.25
CA GLU A 185 -35.93 5.71 -10.38
C GLU A 185 -35.17 5.85 -11.73
N PRO A 186 -35.68 5.27 -12.84
CA PRO A 186 -34.96 5.21 -14.13
C PRO A 186 -34.50 6.58 -14.68
N ASN A 187 -35.26 7.63 -14.43
CA ASN A 187 -34.98 9.01 -14.84
C ASN A 187 -33.80 9.64 -14.07
N GLU A 188 -33.54 9.22 -12.83
CA GLU A 188 -32.47 9.75 -11.97
C GLU A 188 -31.15 8.99 -12.13
N LYS A 189 -31.18 7.75 -12.65
CA LYS A 189 -30.00 6.90 -12.87
C LYS A 189 -28.97 7.49 -13.82
N LYS A 190 -29.35 8.40 -14.73
CA LYS A 190 -28.46 8.93 -15.76
C LYS A 190 -27.29 9.71 -15.15
N GLU A 191 -27.55 10.57 -14.18
CA GLU A 191 -26.51 11.41 -13.58
C GLU A 191 -25.58 10.58 -12.68
N VAL A 192 -26.12 9.63 -11.92
CA VAL A 192 -25.31 8.71 -11.10
C VAL A 192 -24.41 7.83 -11.96
N ARG A 193 -24.89 7.32 -13.11
CA ARG A 193 -24.04 6.58 -14.06
C ARG A 193 -22.84 7.38 -14.56
N LYS A 194 -23.04 8.68 -14.81
CA LYS A 194 -21.93 9.57 -15.21
C LYS A 194 -20.91 9.73 -14.07
N LYS A 195 -21.38 9.91 -12.83
CA LYS A 195 -20.49 9.99 -11.67
C LYS A 195 -19.67 8.71 -11.49
N ILE A 196 -20.32 7.55 -11.57
CA ILE A 196 -19.66 6.24 -11.52
C ILE A 196 -18.57 6.14 -12.59
N GLU A 197 -18.86 6.55 -13.83
CA GLU A 197 -17.84 6.51 -14.89
C GLU A 197 -16.70 7.52 -14.65
N SER A 198 -16.99 8.70 -14.09
CA SER A 198 -15.97 9.66 -13.65
C SER A 198 -15.05 9.04 -12.60
N HIS A 199 -15.62 8.44 -11.55
CA HIS A 199 -14.87 7.76 -10.50
C HIS A 199 -13.97 6.65 -11.07
N LYS A 200 -14.47 5.84 -12.00
CA LYS A 200 -13.68 4.79 -12.67
C LYS A 200 -12.51 5.36 -13.44
N ASN A 201 -12.71 6.46 -14.17
CA ASN A 201 -11.63 7.11 -14.93
C ASN A 201 -10.60 7.79 -14.02
N GLU A 202 -11.05 8.46 -12.97
CA GLU A 202 -10.17 9.05 -11.95
C GLU A 202 -9.31 7.97 -11.27
N LEU A 203 -9.90 6.84 -10.90
CA LEU A 203 -9.17 5.70 -10.31
C LEU A 203 -8.09 5.13 -11.25
N ARG A 204 -8.34 5.09 -12.57
CA ARG A 204 -7.32 4.68 -13.56
C ARG A 204 -6.17 5.67 -13.59
N THR A 205 -6.47 6.98 -13.65
CA THR A 205 -5.45 8.04 -13.65
C THR A 205 -4.62 8.02 -12.38
N LEU A 206 -5.25 7.92 -11.20
CA LEU A 206 -4.56 7.89 -9.92
C LEU A 206 -3.66 6.65 -9.78
N ARG A 207 -4.07 5.49 -10.30
CA ARG A 207 -3.22 4.28 -10.33
C ARG A 207 -1.96 4.47 -11.16
N GLU A 208 -2.08 5.10 -12.32
CA GLU A 208 -0.94 5.40 -13.18
C GLU A 208 0.00 6.43 -12.53
N GLU A 209 -0.56 7.45 -11.88
CA GLU A 209 0.20 8.44 -11.14
C GLU A 209 0.95 7.81 -9.96
N LEU A 210 0.26 7.00 -9.16
CA LEU A 210 0.87 6.27 -8.04
C LEU A 210 2.02 5.40 -8.52
N HIS A 211 1.82 4.65 -9.60
CA HIS A 211 2.86 3.81 -10.20
C HIS A 211 4.09 4.64 -10.59
N LYS A 212 3.90 5.77 -11.30
CA LYS A 212 5.00 6.65 -11.73
C LYS A 212 5.76 7.24 -10.56
N VAL A 213 5.03 7.77 -9.55
CA VAL A 213 5.65 8.39 -8.37
C VAL A 213 6.42 7.34 -7.57
N MET A 214 5.81 6.20 -7.24
CA MET A 214 6.50 5.11 -6.55
C MET A 214 7.71 4.62 -7.35
N GLN A 215 7.58 4.39 -8.65
CA GLN A 215 8.69 3.95 -9.49
C GLN A 215 9.86 4.95 -9.46
N SER A 216 9.57 6.25 -9.57
CA SER A 216 10.58 7.32 -9.50
C SER A 216 11.29 7.36 -8.15
N GLU A 217 10.56 7.18 -7.05
CA GLU A 217 11.14 7.19 -5.71
C GLU A 217 11.98 5.95 -5.40
N LEU A 218 11.70 4.83 -6.07
CA LEU A 218 12.46 3.59 -5.91
C LEU A 218 13.66 3.51 -6.86
N THR A 219 13.69 4.28 -7.95
CA THR A 219 14.84 4.36 -8.88
C THR A 219 15.92 5.35 -8.43
N ILE A 220 15.59 6.33 -7.57
CA ILE A 220 16.58 7.23 -6.95
C ILE A 220 17.49 6.40 -6.03
N GLY A 221 18.62 5.94 -6.58
CA GLY A 221 19.55 5.00 -5.94
C GLY A 221 20.30 4.11 -6.95
N TYR A 222 19.77 3.93 -8.16
CA TYR A 222 20.56 3.46 -9.28
C TYR A 222 21.36 4.65 -9.81
N TYR A 223 22.64 4.70 -9.47
CA TYR A 223 23.59 5.59 -10.11
C TYR A 223 23.46 5.37 -11.62
N GLU A 224 22.88 6.34 -12.34
CA GLU A 224 23.31 6.58 -13.71
C GLU A 224 24.83 6.65 -13.61
N LYS A 225 25.51 5.63 -14.14
CA LYS A 225 26.96 5.69 -14.28
C LYS A 225 27.21 7.01 -15.00
N SER A 226 27.75 7.98 -14.25
CA SER A 226 28.41 9.12 -14.85
C SER A 226 29.45 8.51 -15.76
N ASN A 227 29.18 8.56 -17.07
CA ASN A 227 30.15 8.20 -18.07
C ASN A 227 31.30 9.19 -17.91
N GLU A 228 32.36 8.76 -17.22
CA GLU A 228 33.71 9.26 -17.45
C GLU A 228 34.23 8.69 -18.78
#